data_AF-A0A535L2E6-F1
#
_entry.id   AF-A0A535L2E6-F1
#
_cell.length_a   1.000
_cell.length_b   1.000
_cell.length_c   1.000
_cell.angle_alpha   90.00
_cell.angle_beta   90.00
_cell.angle_gamma   90.00
#
_symmetry.space_group_name_H-M   'P 1'
#
loop_
_entity.id
_entity.type
_entity.pdbx_description
1 polymer ?
#
loop_
_entity_poly.entity_id
_entity_poly.type
_entity_poly.pdbx_seq_one_letter_code
_entity_poly.pdbx_strand_id
1 'polypeptide(L)'
;MARDEFVQSAIDNWAPRFISNGVDANDFQRVTNSIERWDDWCQKWSECGAMHEQMGERAEAEGHYESAAHHYFHAAICYHFGKYLFVRKPRELRVAHEHVVHN
;
A
#
# COMPACT_ATOMS: atom_id res chain seq x y z
N MET A 1 24.13 1.80 3.91
CA MET A 1 23.91 0.45 4.48
C MET A 1 23.27 -0.38 3.39
N ALA A 2 23.50 -1.70 3.35
CA ALA A 2 22.72 -2.55 2.43
C ALA A 2 21.25 -2.56 2.89
N ARG A 3 20.32 -2.57 1.93
CA ARG A 3 18.88 -2.70 2.18
C ARG A 3 18.60 -4.00 2.94
N ASP A 4 17.63 -3.96 3.85
CA ASP A 4 17.17 -5.13 4.61
C ASP A 4 16.80 -6.32 3.70
N GLU A 5 17.27 -7.52 4.06
CA GLU A 5 17.09 -8.75 3.26
C GLU A 5 15.62 -9.13 3.08
N PHE A 6 14.75 -8.88 4.07
CA PHE A 6 13.32 -9.13 3.94
C PHE A 6 12.68 -8.18 2.93
N VAL A 7 13.13 -6.92 2.89
CA VAL A 7 12.66 -5.94 1.90
C VAL A 7 13.08 -6.38 0.50
N GLN A 8 14.35 -6.74 0.31
CA GLN A 8 14.85 -7.19 -0.98
C GLN A 8 14.13 -8.47 -1.45
N SER A 9 13.98 -9.45 -0.56
CA SER A 9 13.27 -10.69 -0.85
C SER A 9 11.80 -10.45 -1.22
N ALA A 10 11.10 -9.55 -0.51
CA ALA A 10 9.73 -9.19 -0.84
C ALA A 10 9.61 -8.54 -2.24
N ILE A 11 10.52 -7.63 -2.58
CA ILE A 11 10.55 -6.98 -3.89
C ILE A 11 10.75 -8.03 -5.00
N ASP A 12 11.78 -8.86 -4.87
CA ASP A 12 12.17 -9.82 -5.92
C ASP A 12 11.11 -10.89 -6.15
N ASN A 13 10.39 -11.30 -5.10
CA ASN A 13 9.45 -12.42 -5.17
C ASN A 13 7.99 -12.01 -5.33
N TRP A 14 7.60 -10.80 -4.86
CA TRP A 14 6.19 -10.42 -4.81
C TRP A 14 5.79 -9.35 -5.83
N ALA A 15 6.74 -8.70 -6.51
CA ALA A 15 6.41 -7.70 -7.54
C ALA A 15 5.38 -8.20 -8.57
N PRO A 16 5.50 -9.41 -9.15
CA PRO A 16 4.50 -9.89 -10.12
C PRO A 16 3.10 -10.03 -9.50
N ARG A 17 3.02 -10.46 -8.23
CA ARG A 17 1.76 -10.61 -7.51
C ARG A 17 1.13 -9.25 -7.20
N PHE A 18 1.92 -8.28 -6.74
CA PHE A 18 1.40 -6.96 -6.38
C PHE A 18 0.79 -6.29 -7.61
N ILE A 19 1.56 -6.25 -8.71
CA ILE A 19 1.17 -5.59 -9.95
C ILE A 19 -0.03 -6.29 -10.60
N SER A 20 -0.01 -7.63 -10.69
CA SER A 20 -1.13 -8.38 -11.30
C SER A 20 -2.44 -8.29 -10.52
N ASN A 21 -2.41 -7.98 -9.22
CA ASN A 21 -3.60 -7.82 -8.40
C ASN A 21 -4.11 -6.38 -8.36
N GLY A 22 -3.40 -5.41 -8.95
CA GLY A 22 -3.89 -4.04 -9.13
C GLY A 22 -3.07 -2.93 -8.49
N VAL A 23 -1.90 -3.23 -7.90
CA VAL A 23 -0.95 -2.18 -7.50
C VAL A 23 -0.38 -1.53 -8.76
N ASP A 24 -0.42 -0.20 -8.88
CA ASP A 24 0.23 0.51 -9.97
C ASP A 24 1.76 0.29 -9.94
N ALA A 25 2.37 0.09 -11.11
CA ALA A 25 3.79 -0.21 -11.21
C ALA A 25 4.67 0.95 -10.70
N ASN A 26 4.24 2.21 -10.88
CA ASN A 26 4.97 3.38 -10.37
C ASN A 26 4.83 3.48 -8.86
N ASP A 27 3.67 3.15 -8.30
CA ASP A 27 3.47 3.12 -6.84
C ASP A 27 4.32 2.02 -6.21
N PHE A 28 4.35 0.83 -6.80
CA PHE A 28 5.24 -0.25 -6.36
C PHE A 28 6.70 0.20 -6.33
N GLN A 29 7.20 0.78 -7.43
CA GLN A 29 8.58 1.26 -7.52
C GLN A 29 8.83 2.40 -6.51
N ARG A 30 7.93 3.38 -6.42
CA ARG A 30 8.08 4.54 -5.53
C ARG A 30 8.13 4.13 -4.06
N VAL A 31 7.19 3.29 -3.63
CA VAL A 31 7.10 2.82 -2.23
C VAL A 31 8.30 1.95 -1.89
N THR A 32 8.60 0.93 -2.70
CA THR A 32 9.68 -0.02 -2.40
C THR A 32 11.07 0.63 -2.44
N ASN A 33 11.30 1.62 -3.30
CA ASN A 33 12.56 2.38 -3.31
C ASN A 33 12.75 3.26 -2.06
N SER A 34 11.68 3.57 -1.33
CA SER A 34 11.74 4.37 -0.10
C SER A 34 11.96 3.54 1.18
N ILE A 35 11.93 2.21 1.09
CA ILE A 35 12.01 1.31 2.24
C ILE A 35 13.43 0.73 2.34
N GLU A 36 14.12 1.06 3.43
CA GLU A 36 15.44 0.48 3.74
C GLU A 36 15.36 -0.63 4.81
N ARG A 37 14.33 -0.59 5.65
CA ARG A 37 14.13 -1.53 6.77
C ARG A 37 12.76 -2.18 6.66
N TRP A 38 12.70 -3.49 6.94
CA TRP A 38 11.43 -4.21 6.92
C TRP A 38 10.38 -3.59 7.83
N ASP A 39 10.82 -3.09 8.99
CA ASP A 39 9.97 -2.45 9.99
C ASP A 39 9.22 -1.20 9.49
N ASP A 40 9.63 -0.62 8.37
CA ASP A 40 8.98 0.55 7.76
C ASP A 40 7.99 0.16 6.65
N TRP A 41 7.93 -1.14 6.28
CA TRP A 41 7.16 -1.63 5.14
C TRP A 41 5.67 -1.27 5.24
N CYS A 42 5.02 -1.64 6.33
CA CYS A 42 3.58 -1.42 6.48
C CYS A 42 3.25 0.07 6.55
N GLN A 43 4.04 0.86 7.28
CA GLN A 43 3.91 2.31 7.30
C GLN A 43 4.02 2.92 5.90
N LYS A 44 5.06 2.59 5.11
CA LYS A 44 5.26 3.18 3.77
C LYS A 44 4.18 2.82 2.77
N TRP A 45 3.69 1.59 2.80
CA TRP A 45 2.52 1.21 2.01
C TRP A 45 1.23 1.89 2.49
N SER A 46 1.07 2.09 3.80
CA SER A 46 -0.09 2.82 4.35
C SER A 46 -0.06 4.31 4.00
N GLU A 47 1.11 4.94 3.95
CA GLU A 47 1.29 6.30 3.44
C GLU A 47 0.82 6.41 1.98
N CYS A 48 1.12 5.41 1.14
CA CYS A 48 0.61 5.34 -0.23
C CYS A 48 -0.91 5.13 -0.27
N GLY A 49 -1.45 4.27 0.60
CA GLY A 49 -2.89 4.07 0.75
C GLY A 49 -3.63 5.38 1.09
N ALA A 50 -3.14 6.11 2.08
CA ALA A 50 -3.72 7.38 2.52
C ALA A 50 -3.65 8.46 1.43
N MET A 51 -2.61 8.46 0.60
CA MET A 51 -2.51 9.36 -0.55
C MET A 51 -3.63 9.10 -1.55
N HIS A 52 -3.91 7.84 -1.89
CA HIS A 52 -5.01 7.50 -2.79
C HIS A 52 -6.37 7.76 -2.15
N GLU A 53 -6.54 7.48 -0.87
CA GLU A 53 -7.77 7.81 -0.12
C GLU A 53 -8.11 9.30 -0.25
N GLN A 54 -7.14 10.19 0.01
CA GLN A 54 -7.31 11.63 -0.18
C GLN A 54 -7.58 12.06 -1.64
N MET A 55 -7.11 11.29 -2.62
CA MET A 55 -7.47 11.53 -4.03
C MET A 55 -8.90 11.08 -4.33
N GLY A 56 -9.31 9.95 -3.73
CA GLY A 56 -10.67 9.42 -3.83
C GLY A 56 -11.69 10.37 -3.24
N GLU A 57 -11.45 10.85 -2.02
CA GLU A 57 -12.31 11.82 -1.32
C GLU A 57 -12.50 13.11 -2.12
N ARG A 58 -11.42 13.63 -2.72
CA ARG A 58 -11.49 14.83 -3.57
C ARG A 58 -12.30 14.58 -4.84
N ALA A 59 -12.05 13.47 -5.53
CA ALA A 59 -12.79 13.12 -6.74
C ALA A 59 -14.28 12.91 -6.44
N GLU A 60 -14.61 12.28 -5.32
CA GLU A 60 -16.00 12.08 -4.89
C GLU A 60 -16.69 13.40 -4.55
N ALA A 61 -16.02 14.30 -3.82
CA ALA A 61 -16.54 15.63 -3.52
C ALA A 61 -16.83 16.48 -4.78
N GLU A 62 -16.10 16.23 -5.86
CA GLU A 62 -16.29 16.86 -7.18
C GLU A 62 -17.31 16.14 -8.07
N GLY A 63 -17.85 14.98 -7.64
CA GLY A 63 -18.79 14.16 -8.40
C GLY A 63 -18.14 13.26 -9.45
N HIS A 64 -16.82 13.10 -9.43
CA HIS A 64 -16.04 12.23 -10.31
C HIS A 64 -15.98 10.80 -9.77
N TYR A 65 -17.14 10.13 -9.67
CA TYR A 65 -17.28 8.85 -8.96
C TYR A 65 -16.43 7.70 -9.53
N GLU A 66 -16.20 7.64 -10.84
CA GLU A 66 -15.32 6.61 -11.43
C GLU A 66 -13.86 6.79 -10.98
N SER A 67 -13.38 8.03 -10.96
CA SER A 67 -12.05 8.38 -10.47
C SER A 67 -11.93 8.13 -8.97
N ALA A 68 -12.98 8.46 -8.21
CA ALA A 68 -13.04 8.18 -6.78
C ALA A 68 -12.92 6.67 -6.50
N ALA A 69 -13.73 5.86 -7.18
CA ALA A 69 -13.69 4.40 -7.05
C ALA A 69 -12.32 3.82 -7.42
N HIS A 70 -11.69 4.33 -8.47
CA HIS A 70 -10.34 3.92 -8.86
C HIS A 70 -9.33 4.21 -7.74
N HIS A 71 -9.37 5.41 -7.15
CA HIS A 71 -8.50 5.78 -6.05
C HIS A 71 -8.77 4.99 -4.77
N TYR A 72 -10.02 4.76 -4.40
CA TYR A 72 -10.36 3.91 -3.26
C TYR A 72 -9.90 2.46 -3.44
N PHE A 73 -9.97 1.92 -4.65
CA PHE A 73 -9.40 0.60 -4.97
C PHE A 73 -7.88 0.57 -4.73
N HIS A 74 -7.14 1.57 -5.22
CA HIS A 74 -5.69 1.66 -4.99
C HIS A 74 -5.34 1.87 -3.51
N ALA A 75 -6.15 2.64 -2.78
CA ALA A 75 -5.98 2.79 -1.33
C ALA A 75 -6.09 1.42 -0.64
N ALA A 76 -7.18 0.69 -0.89
CA ALA A 76 -7.44 -0.61 -0.30
C ALA A 76 -6.33 -1.62 -0.62
N ILE A 77 -5.82 -1.65 -1.85
CA ILE A 77 -4.78 -2.61 -2.23
C ILE A 77 -3.41 -2.25 -1.63
N CYS A 78 -3.09 -0.96 -1.48
CA CYS A 78 -1.90 -0.51 -0.78
C CYS A 78 -1.93 -0.92 0.70
N TYR A 79 -3.06 -0.70 1.39
CA TYR A 79 -3.22 -1.14 2.78
C TYR A 79 -3.16 -2.68 2.91
N HIS A 80 -3.77 -3.42 1.98
CA HIS A 80 -3.73 -4.88 1.96
C HIS A 80 -2.30 -5.43 1.86
N PHE A 81 -1.51 -4.93 0.91
CA PHE A 81 -0.13 -5.41 0.70
C PHE A 81 0.87 -4.81 1.69
N GLY A 82 0.57 -3.64 2.27
CA GLY A 82 1.35 -3.08 3.36
C GLY A 82 1.33 -3.96 4.61
N LYS A 83 0.15 -4.50 4.95
CA LYS A 83 0.02 -5.39 6.11
C LYS A 83 0.37 -6.86 5.82
N TYR A 84 0.46 -7.24 4.55
CA TYR A 84 0.66 -8.63 4.13
C TYR A 84 1.96 -9.19 4.72
N LEU A 85 1.85 -10.26 5.50
CA LEU A 85 2.95 -10.90 6.25
C LEU A 85 3.68 -9.99 7.27
N PHE A 86 3.14 -8.82 7.59
CA PHE A 86 3.72 -7.87 8.56
C PHE A 86 3.38 -8.22 10.02
N VAL A 87 3.63 -9.47 10.41
CA VAL A 87 3.20 -10.02 11.72
C VAL A 87 4.04 -9.57 12.92
N ARG A 88 5.18 -8.90 12.70
CA ARG A 88 6.10 -8.45 13.76
C ARG A 88 5.57 -7.26 14.56
N LYS A 89 4.74 -6.42 13.96
CA LYS A 89 4.07 -5.28 14.59
C LYS A 89 2.54 -5.42 14.45
N PRO A 90 1.90 -6.29 15.24
CA PRO A 90 0.50 -6.67 15.06
C PRO A 90 -0.48 -5.48 15.20
N ARG A 91 -0.11 -4.44 15.97
CA ARG A 91 -0.91 -3.21 16.05
C ARG A 91 -0.94 -2.45 14.73
N GLU A 92 0.21 -2.29 14.08
CA GLU A 92 0.34 -1.60 12.79
C GLU A 92 -0.38 -2.38 11.67
N LEU A 93 -0.21 -3.70 11.65
CA LEU A 93 -0.96 -4.60 10.77
C LEU A 93 -2.47 -4.44 10.95
N ARG A 94 -2.95 -4.34 12.19
CA ARG A 94 -4.38 -4.16 12.49
C ARG A 94 -4.90 -2.82 11.99
N VAL A 95 -4.18 -1.72 12.23
CA VAL A 95 -4.57 -0.40 11.74
C VAL A 95 -4.69 -0.40 10.22
N ALA A 96 -3.68 -0.91 9.52
CA ALA A 96 -3.75 -1.05 8.07
C ALA A 96 -4.91 -1.98 7.62
N HIS A 97 -5.25 -3.01 8.39
CA HIS A 97 -6.41 -3.84 8.08
C HIS A 97 -7.72 -3.08 8.19
N GLU A 98 -7.87 -2.25 9.22
CA GLU A 98 -9.10 -1.50 9.47
C GLU A 98 -9.40 -0.52 8.32
N HIS A 99 -8.39 0.03 7.64
CA HIS A 99 -8.57 0.81 6.42
C HIS A 99 -9.05 -0.02 5.21
N VAL A 100 -8.72 -1.31 5.12
CA VAL A 100 -9.16 -2.17 4.00
C VAL A 100 -10.66 -2.53 4.09
N VAL A 101 -11.20 -2.60 5.31
CA VAL A 101 -12.57 -3.10 5.57
C VAL A 101 -13.54 -2.02 6.01
N HIS A 102 -13.11 -0.76 6.09
CA HIS A 102 -14.03 0.33 6.34
C HIS A 102 -14.93 0.52 5.11
N ASN A 103 -16.24 0.50 5.38
CA ASN A 103 -17.30 0.90 4.46
C ASN A 103 -17.60 2.38 4.64
#